data_AF-A0A7S1R814-F1
#
_entry.id   AF-A0A7S1R814-F1
#
_cell.length_a   1.000
_cell.length_b   1.000
_cell.length_c   1.000
_cell.angle_alpha   90.00
_cell.angle_beta   90.00
_cell.angle_gamma   90.00
#
_symmetry.space_group_name_H-M   'P 1'
#
loop_
_entity.id
_entity.type
_entity.pdbx_description
1 polymer ?
#
loop_
_entity_poly.entity_id
_entity_poly.type
_entity_poly.pdbx_seq_one_letter_code
_entity_poly.pdbx_strand_id
1 'polypeptide(L)'
;AKALTEACQGADAAVWCVSGGAGGGPLEQAGFLLESWLNLQSAEERGLIALGNAFAPAATGDGAPQVVMVSSAAVTRPSWTEEKKQRLAGCADIPIVRLNPFGILDKKRRAEDLLRESGACYTVLRPVGLNDQHPPGRPILAQGDVAVGRISRADLASLIVRLLSEPEASGKTFETLAIAGYPKPTDYAKSLATLRRDDSPLPLDEAQVAATYDLLQQLLPGEQQDSAALAMGQSYEQYDKGVEGRLGPRGEERVPERVA
;
A
#
# COMPACT_ATOMS: atom_id res chain seq x y z
N ALA A 1 8.71 -5.65 20.21
CA ALA A 1 9.54 -6.79 19.81
C ALA A 1 9.16 -8.05 20.58
N LYS A 2 9.51 -8.22 21.86
CA LYS A 2 9.22 -9.44 22.65
C LYS A 2 7.76 -9.92 22.58
N ALA A 3 6.80 -9.06 22.90
CA ALA A 3 5.37 -9.41 22.84
C ALA A 3 4.90 -9.84 21.44
N LEU A 4 5.50 -9.27 20.38
CA LEU A 4 5.17 -9.64 19.02
C LEU A 4 5.76 -11.01 18.66
N THR A 5 7.00 -11.27 19.04
CA THR A 5 7.63 -12.58 18.87
C THR A 5 6.83 -13.66 19.61
N GLU A 6 6.38 -13.39 20.84
CA GLU A 6 5.51 -14.29 21.61
C GLU A 6 4.18 -14.52 20.90
N ALA A 7 3.54 -13.47 20.37
CA ALA A 7 2.28 -13.59 19.63
C ALA A 7 2.42 -14.41 18.32
N CYS A 8 3.61 -14.48 17.73
CA CYS A 8 3.88 -15.27 16.52
C CYS A 8 4.21 -16.74 16.82
N GLN A 9 4.40 -17.12 18.09
CA GLN A 9 4.74 -18.51 18.43
C GLN A 9 3.59 -19.46 18.07
N GLY A 10 3.88 -20.43 17.19
CA GLY A 10 2.91 -21.42 16.72
C GLY A 10 1.94 -20.90 15.65
N ALA A 11 2.11 -19.68 15.16
CA ALA A 11 1.35 -19.17 14.03
C ALA A 11 1.95 -19.68 12.71
N ASP A 12 1.11 -20.14 11.79
CA ASP A 12 1.55 -20.54 10.44
C ASP A 12 1.87 -19.34 9.55
N ALA A 13 1.15 -18.24 9.75
CA ALA A 13 1.31 -17.00 9.00
C ALA A 13 0.78 -15.79 9.79
N ALA A 14 1.14 -14.59 9.34
CA ALA A 14 0.73 -13.32 9.91
C ALA A 14 0.35 -12.29 8.84
N VAL A 15 -0.58 -11.39 9.22
CA VAL A 15 -0.96 -10.24 8.42
C VAL A 15 -0.45 -8.98 9.11
N TRP A 16 0.35 -8.18 8.42
CA TRP A 16 0.84 -6.90 8.91
C TRP A 16 0.00 -5.75 8.36
N CYS A 17 -0.89 -5.23 9.20
CA CYS A 17 -1.74 -4.07 8.91
C CYS A 17 -1.46 -2.95 9.93
N VAL A 18 -0.51 -2.07 9.63
CA VAL A 18 -0.22 -0.90 10.49
C VAL A 18 -0.51 0.39 9.73
N SER A 19 -1.30 1.26 10.38
CA SER A 19 -1.50 2.63 9.92
C SER A 19 -0.48 3.53 10.60
N GLY A 20 0.51 4.05 9.86
CA GLY A 20 1.47 5.04 10.36
C GLY A 20 0.88 6.45 10.55
N GLY A 21 -0.42 6.56 10.85
CA GLY A 21 -1.15 7.81 10.87
C GLY A 21 -1.22 8.45 12.26
N ALA A 22 -1.11 9.78 12.28
CA ALA A 22 -1.45 10.71 13.36
C ALA A 22 -2.93 10.66 13.83
N GLY A 23 -3.53 9.47 13.87
CA GLY A 23 -4.85 9.24 14.49
C GLY A 23 -4.81 9.31 16.01
N GLY A 24 -3.59 9.29 16.56
CA GLY A 24 -3.30 9.53 17.97
C GLY A 24 -3.59 10.93 18.45
N GLY A 25 -3.81 11.06 19.75
CA GLY A 25 -3.88 12.35 20.42
C GLY A 25 -2.59 13.18 20.26
N PRO A 26 -2.58 14.45 20.70
CA PRO A 26 -1.44 15.36 20.52
C PRO A 26 -0.09 14.80 21.00
N LEU A 27 -0.10 13.94 22.02
CA LEU A 27 1.10 13.29 22.56
C LEU A 27 1.67 12.20 21.63
N GLU A 28 0.83 11.42 20.94
CA GLU A 28 1.30 10.43 19.97
C GLU A 28 1.86 11.13 18.72
N GLN A 29 1.25 12.25 18.32
CA GLN A 29 1.78 13.09 17.24
C GLN A 29 3.12 13.73 17.62
N ALA A 30 3.25 14.24 18.85
CA ALA A 30 4.51 14.77 19.36
C ALA A 30 5.60 13.69 19.48
N GLY A 31 5.25 12.49 19.96
CA GLY A 31 6.16 11.35 20.02
C GLY A 31 6.63 10.93 18.63
N PHE A 32 5.73 10.87 17.66
CA PHE A 32 6.04 10.58 16.27
C PHE A 32 6.95 11.65 15.63
N LEU A 33 6.71 12.94 15.90
CA LEU A 33 7.58 14.03 15.45
C LEU A 33 8.96 13.96 16.09
N LEU A 34 9.05 13.60 17.38
CA LEU A 34 10.31 13.43 18.11
C LEU A 34 11.11 12.23 17.60
N GLU A 35 10.46 11.07 17.39
CA GLU A 35 11.10 9.88 16.79
C GLU A 35 11.68 10.22 15.41
N SER A 36 10.91 10.96 14.60
CA SER A 36 11.35 11.44 13.30
C SER A 36 12.55 12.39 13.40
N TRP A 37 12.53 13.35 14.34
CA TRP A 37 13.60 14.33 14.54
C TRP A 37 14.90 13.70 15.06
N LEU A 38 14.80 12.71 15.93
CA LEU A 38 15.95 11.99 16.50
C LEU A 38 16.45 10.86 15.60
N ASN A 39 15.84 10.66 14.42
CA ASN A 39 16.11 9.53 13.51
C ASN A 39 16.10 8.17 14.24
N LEU A 40 15.21 8.03 15.21
CA LEU A 40 15.04 6.78 15.95
C LEU A 40 14.24 5.81 15.09
N GLN A 41 14.63 4.53 15.11
CA GLN A 41 13.79 3.49 14.51
C GLN A 41 12.38 3.58 15.08
N SER A 42 11.37 3.56 14.22
CA SER A 42 9.99 3.67 14.69
C SER A 42 9.53 2.36 15.37
N ALA A 43 8.46 2.43 16.16
CA ALA A 43 7.83 1.24 16.71
C ALA A 43 7.36 0.25 15.62
N GLU A 44 6.94 0.78 14.46
CA GLU A 44 6.54 0.01 13.28
C GLU A 44 7.74 -0.79 12.73
N GLU A 45 8.88 -0.13 12.53
CA GLU A 45 10.11 -0.77 12.03
C GLU A 45 10.59 -1.88 12.97
N ARG A 46 10.66 -1.61 14.29
CA ARG A 46 11.04 -2.62 15.29
C ARG A 46 10.07 -3.80 15.31
N GLY A 47 8.78 -3.53 15.14
CA GLY A 47 7.74 -4.56 15.10
C GLY A 47 7.89 -5.45 13.86
N LEU A 48 8.12 -4.84 12.69
CA LEU A 48 8.26 -5.55 11.43
C LEU A 48 9.54 -6.38 11.38
N ILE A 49 10.66 -5.87 11.90
CA ILE A 49 11.90 -6.65 12.06
C ILE A 49 11.66 -7.87 12.95
N ALA A 50 10.96 -7.69 14.07
CA ALA A 50 10.63 -8.80 14.98
C ALA A 50 9.69 -9.83 14.31
N LEU A 51 8.74 -9.37 13.49
CA LEU A 51 7.85 -10.23 12.71
C LEU A 51 8.64 -11.04 11.68
N GLY A 52 9.44 -10.36 10.86
CA GLY A 52 10.26 -11.00 9.83
C GLY A 52 11.19 -12.05 10.43
N ASN A 53 11.88 -11.73 11.53
CA ASN A 53 12.73 -12.69 12.25
C ASN A 53 11.97 -13.90 12.81
N ALA A 54 10.69 -13.75 13.18
CA ALA A 54 9.88 -14.85 13.67
C ALA A 54 9.53 -15.86 12.56
N PHE A 55 9.36 -15.40 11.32
CA PHE A 55 8.97 -16.24 10.18
C PHE A 55 10.15 -16.66 9.27
N ALA A 56 11.27 -15.92 9.27
CA ALA A 56 12.44 -16.23 8.45
C ALA A 56 13.00 -17.66 8.60
N PRO A 57 13.12 -18.24 9.82
CA PRO A 57 13.62 -19.61 9.99
C PRO A 57 12.73 -20.68 9.36
N ALA A 58 11.45 -20.37 9.13
CA ALA A 58 10.45 -21.28 8.57
C ALA A 58 10.20 -21.05 7.08
N ALA A 59 10.91 -20.12 6.43
CA ALA A 59 10.72 -19.79 5.02
C ALA A 59 11.23 -20.92 4.12
N THR A 60 10.32 -21.77 3.66
CA THR A 60 10.58 -22.69 2.54
C THR A 60 10.30 -21.92 1.25
N GLY A 61 11.32 -21.66 0.42
CA GLY A 61 11.27 -20.74 -0.73
C GLY A 61 10.19 -20.99 -1.80
N ASP A 62 9.44 -22.09 -1.71
CA ASP A 62 8.45 -22.56 -2.69
C ASP A 62 7.00 -22.62 -2.15
N GLY A 63 6.72 -22.06 -0.96
CA GLY A 63 5.40 -22.09 -0.32
C GLY A 63 4.58 -20.80 -0.45
N ALA A 64 3.34 -20.82 0.06
CA ALA A 64 2.51 -19.63 0.28
C ALA A 64 3.19 -18.61 1.23
N PRO A 65 2.84 -17.32 1.14
CA PRO A 65 3.46 -16.31 1.98
C PRO A 65 3.10 -16.52 3.44
N GLN A 66 4.11 -16.48 4.31
CA GLN A 66 3.94 -16.51 5.77
C GLN A 66 3.63 -15.11 6.31
N VAL A 67 4.02 -14.06 5.59
CA VAL A 67 3.72 -12.68 5.97
C VAL A 67 3.05 -11.96 4.81
N VAL A 68 1.80 -11.55 4.97
CA VAL A 68 1.13 -10.63 4.05
C VAL A 68 1.15 -9.23 4.65
N MET A 69 1.90 -8.32 4.04
CA MET A 69 1.97 -6.92 4.44
C MET A 69 0.98 -6.08 3.64
N VAL A 70 0.15 -5.31 4.34
CA VAL A 70 -0.71 -4.28 3.73
C VAL A 70 0.03 -2.95 3.76
N SER A 71 0.65 -2.62 2.63
CA SER A 71 1.35 -1.36 2.41
C SER A 71 0.38 -0.28 1.90
N SER A 72 0.72 0.42 0.83
CA SER A 72 -0.10 1.41 0.13
C SER A 72 0.34 1.49 -1.32
N ALA A 73 -0.60 1.66 -2.23
CA ALA A 73 -0.24 2.15 -3.56
C ALA A 73 0.45 3.51 -3.42
N ALA A 74 1.25 3.87 -4.42
CA ALA A 74 1.92 5.15 -4.56
C ALA A 74 3.20 5.38 -3.74
N VAL A 75 3.69 4.38 -3.00
CA VAL A 75 4.87 4.53 -2.13
C VAL A 75 6.17 4.88 -2.86
N THR A 76 6.25 4.66 -4.17
CA THR A 76 7.42 5.03 -4.99
C THR A 76 7.25 6.36 -5.72
N ARG A 77 6.01 6.82 -5.92
CA ARG A 77 5.67 8.00 -6.74
C ARG A 77 6.29 9.32 -6.26
N PRO A 78 6.41 9.60 -4.93
CA PRO A 78 7.08 10.81 -4.47
C PRO A 78 8.51 10.95 -4.98
N SER A 79 9.20 9.81 -5.14
CA SER A 79 10.61 9.74 -5.60
C SER A 79 10.79 9.66 -7.12
N TRP A 80 9.71 9.62 -7.91
CA TRP A 80 9.81 9.63 -9.36
C TRP A 80 10.38 10.96 -9.88
N THR A 81 11.03 10.91 -11.05
CA THR A 81 11.46 12.13 -11.74
C THR A 81 10.26 12.96 -12.18
N GLU A 82 10.45 14.27 -12.35
CA GLU A 82 9.38 15.16 -12.78
C GLU A 82 8.85 14.80 -14.18
N GLU A 83 9.72 14.34 -15.08
CA GLU A 83 9.31 13.87 -16.42
C GLU A 83 8.38 12.65 -16.32
N LYS A 84 8.68 11.71 -15.41
CA LYS A 84 7.81 10.53 -15.19
C LYS A 84 6.48 10.93 -14.55
N LYS A 85 6.50 11.84 -13.57
CA LYS A 85 5.28 12.38 -12.95
C LYS A 85 4.39 13.10 -13.97
N GLN A 86 4.98 13.89 -14.87
CA GLN A 86 4.24 14.56 -15.95
C GLN A 86 3.66 13.55 -16.95
N ARG A 87 4.43 12.53 -17.34
CA ARG A 87 3.96 11.48 -18.25
C ARG A 87 2.82 10.64 -17.66
N LEU A 88 2.87 10.37 -16.35
CA LEU A 88 1.91 9.54 -15.63
C LEU A 88 1.07 10.38 -14.65
N ALA A 89 0.66 11.57 -15.08
CA ALA A 89 0.02 12.57 -14.22
C ALA A 89 -1.23 12.04 -13.51
N GLY A 90 -2.01 11.16 -14.15
CA GLY A 90 -3.23 10.57 -13.58
C GLY A 90 -3.00 9.75 -12.30
N CYS A 91 -1.77 9.30 -12.04
CA CYS A 91 -1.41 8.62 -10.79
C CYS A 91 -0.41 9.40 -9.91
N ALA A 92 0.24 10.42 -10.47
CA ALA A 92 1.21 11.25 -9.77
C ALA A 92 0.61 12.52 -9.13
N ASP A 93 -0.43 13.12 -9.74
CA ASP A 93 -1.10 14.34 -9.24
C ASP A 93 -2.23 14.03 -8.23
N ILE A 94 -2.07 12.98 -7.42
CA ILE A 94 -3.01 12.66 -6.34
C ILE A 94 -2.51 13.26 -5.01
N PRO A 95 -3.41 13.69 -4.10
CA PRO A 95 -3.03 14.47 -2.92
C PRO A 95 -2.02 13.77 -2.02
N ILE A 96 -2.18 12.45 -1.82
CA ILE A 96 -1.28 11.67 -0.96
C ILE A 96 0.16 11.64 -1.51
N VAL A 97 0.33 11.70 -2.83
CA VAL A 97 1.65 11.74 -3.48
C VAL A 97 2.24 13.14 -3.41
N ARG A 98 1.43 14.15 -3.71
CA ARG A 98 1.85 15.56 -3.71
C ARG A 98 2.24 16.06 -2.33
N LEU A 99 1.42 15.74 -1.33
CA LEU A 99 1.54 16.33 -0.01
C LEU A 99 2.28 15.41 0.96
N ASN A 100 2.26 14.08 0.73
CA ASN A 100 2.98 13.05 1.51
C ASN A 100 3.15 13.43 3.00
N PRO A 101 2.04 13.67 3.71
CA PRO A 101 2.08 14.29 5.02
C PRO A 101 2.91 13.40 5.94
N PHE A 102 3.78 14.03 6.71
CA PHE A 102 4.66 13.32 7.64
C PHE A 102 5.59 12.26 7.00
N GLY A 103 5.76 12.28 5.66
CA GLY A 103 6.56 11.28 4.94
C GLY A 103 5.96 9.88 4.98
N ILE A 104 4.64 9.74 5.13
CA ILE A 104 3.99 8.43 5.35
C ILE A 104 4.28 7.42 4.23
N LEU A 105 4.35 7.85 2.97
CA LEU A 105 4.66 6.98 1.85
C LEU A 105 6.10 6.48 1.90
N ASP A 106 7.03 7.31 2.35
CA ASP A 106 8.44 6.93 2.55
C ASP A 106 8.58 5.89 3.68
N LYS A 107 7.84 6.08 4.77
CA LYS A 107 7.79 5.14 5.90
C LYS A 107 7.24 3.78 5.48
N LYS A 108 6.13 3.76 4.73
CA LYS A 108 5.58 2.53 4.17
C LYS A 108 6.57 1.84 3.23
N ARG A 109 7.23 2.60 2.35
CA ARG A 109 8.28 2.05 1.48
C ARG A 109 9.42 1.42 2.30
N ARG A 110 9.91 2.12 3.32
CA ARG A 110 10.96 1.59 4.21
C ARG A 110 10.52 0.32 4.93
N ALA A 111 9.28 0.26 5.38
CA ALA A 111 8.71 -0.95 5.97
C ALA A 111 8.69 -2.10 4.97
N GLU A 112 8.31 -1.87 3.72
CA GLU A 112 8.41 -2.93 2.70
C GLU A 112 9.85 -3.43 2.55
N ASP A 113 10.84 -2.54 2.46
CA ASP A 113 12.24 -2.92 2.34
C ASP A 113 12.73 -3.75 3.54
N LEU A 114 12.34 -3.38 4.76
CA LEU A 114 12.63 -4.15 5.97
C LEU A 114 12.06 -5.58 5.91
N LEU A 115 10.85 -5.74 5.38
CA LEU A 115 10.26 -7.06 5.21
C LEU A 115 11.03 -7.89 4.17
N ARG A 116 11.43 -7.26 3.05
CA ARG A 116 12.26 -7.94 2.02
C ARG A 116 13.60 -8.39 2.58
N GLU A 117 14.23 -7.55 3.40
CA GLU A 117 15.51 -7.82 4.07
C GLU A 117 15.41 -8.89 5.16
N SER A 118 14.20 -9.18 5.67
CA SER A 118 14.03 -10.05 6.84
C SER A 118 14.24 -11.55 6.57
N GLY A 119 14.16 -11.99 5.31
CA GLY A 119 14.24 -13.41 4.94
C GLY A 119 12.94 -14.22 5.15
N ALA A 120 11.86 -13.61 5.64
CA ALA A 120 10.54 -14.26 5.70
C ALA A 120 9.98 -14.52 4.29
N CYS A 121 9.18 -15.58 4.12
CA CYS A 121 8.37 -15.73 2.90
C CYS A 121 7.21 -14.71 2.96
N TYR A 122 7.19 -13.72 2.06
CA TYR A 122 6.26 -12.59 2.16
C TYR A 122 5.48 -12.31 0.88
N THR A 123 4.42 -11.52 1.02
CA THR A 123 3.77 -10.76 -0.06
C THR A 123 3.51 -9.34 0.43
N VAL A 124 3.80 -8.34 -0.41
CA VAL A 124 3.43 -6.95 -0.15
C VAL A 124 2.24 -6.57 -1.04
N LEU A 125 1.10 -6.32 -0.41
CA LEU A 125 -0.10 -5.84 -1.06
C LEU A 125 -0.23 -4.33 -0.88
N ARG A 126 -0.32 -3.59 -1.99
CA ARG A 126 -0.45 -2.13 -2.04
C ARG A 126 -1.88 -1.73 -2.44
N PRO A 127 -2.85 -1.66 -1.52
CA PRO A 127 -4.19 -1.23 -1.88
C PRO A 127 -4.20 0.24 -2.33
N VAL A 128 -5.11 0.55 -3.26
CA VAL A 128 -5.50 1.93 -3.59
C VAL A 128 -6.41 2.51 -2.49
N GLY A 129 -7.13 3.60 -2.80
CA GLY A 129 -8.05 4.26 -1.89
C GLY A 129 -9.05 3.33 -1.19
N LEU A 130 -9.01 3.30 0.14
CA LEU A 130 -9.97 2.52 0.93
C LEU A 130 -11.28 3.29 1.07
N ASN A 131 -12.40 2.65 0.74
CA ASN A 131 -13.74 3.21 0.88
C ASN A 131 -14.73 2.09 1.24
N ASP A 132 -15.30 2.14 2.45
CA ASP A 132 -16.19 1.07 2.94
C ASP A 132 -17.53 0.99 2.16
N GLN A 133 -17.89 2.08 1.48
CA GLN A 133 -19.09 2.16 0.64
C GLN A 133 -18.81 1.79 -0.82
N HIS A 134 -17.55 1.53 -1.21
CA HIS A 134 -17.24 1.07 -2.56
C HIS A 134 -17.93 -0.28 -2.82
N PRO A 135 -18.71 -0.44 -3.91
CA PRO A 135 -19.43 -1.67 -4.14
C PRO A 135 -18.49 -2.87 -4.25
N PRO A 136 -18.93 -4.06 -3.82
CA PRO A 136 -18.17 -5.28 -4.01
C PRO A 136 -17.76 -5.46 -5.48
N GLY A 137 -16.51 -5.83 -5.68
CA GLY A 137 -15.95 -5.93 -7.02
C GLY A 137 -14.86 -6.96 -7.14
N ARG A 138 -14.42 -7.16 -8.39
CA ARG A 138 -13.26 -7.98 -8.72
C ARG A 138 -11.99 -7.20 -8.38
N PRO A 139 -11.10 -7.74 -7.51
CA PRO A 139 -9.77 -7.17 -7.34
C PRO A 139 -8.96 -7.33 -8.63
N ILE A 140 -8.35 -6.25 -9.08
CA ILE A 140 -7.34 -6.23 -10.14
C ILE A 140 -5.98 -6.16 -9.47
N LEU A 141 -5.03 -6.96 -9.95
CA LEU A 141 -3.66 -7.00 -9.46
C LEU A 141 -2.75 -6.35 -10.51
N ALA A 142 -1.90 -5.43 -10.10
CA ALA A 142 -1.04 -4.68 -11.02
C ALA A 142 0.35 -4.43 -10.42
N GLN A 143 1.31 -4.14 -11.29
CA GLN A 143 2.68 -3.75 -10.91
C GLN A 143 3.11 -2.48 -11.63
N GLY A 144 4.10 -1.80 -11.07
CA GLY A 144 4.61 -0.52 -11.57
C GLY A 144 4.30 0.67 -10.66
N ASP A 145 3.52 0.46 -9.60
CA ASP A 145 3.10 1.50 -8.67
C ASP A 145 2.32 2.62 -9.36
N VAL A 146 1.42 2.27 -10.29
CA VAL A 146 0.65 3.18 -11.16
C VAL A 146 -0.86 3.11 -10.94
N ALA A 147 -1.34 2.20 -10.08
CA ALA A 147 -2.76 1.99 -9.86
C ALA A 147 -3.41 3.14 -9.08
N VAL A 148 -4.56 3.59 -9.56
CA VAL A 148 -5.45 4.52 -8.87
C VAL A 148 -6.84 3.91 -8.89
N GLY A 149 -7.65 4.19 -7.88
CA GLY A 149 -9.01 3.68 -7.79
C GLY A 149 -9.44 3.51 -6.34
N ARG A 150 -10.46 2.69 -6.14
CA ARG A 150 -11.03 2.41 -4.82
C ARG A 150 -11.17 0.90 -4.58
N ILE A 151 -11.14 0.50 -3.32
CA ILE A 151 -11.48 -0.86 -2.86
C ILE A 151 -12.12 -0.77 -1.47
N SER A 152 -13.12 -1.60 -1.20
CA SER A 152 -13.70 -1.70 0.14
C SER A 152 -12.79 -2.48 1.08
N ARG A 153 -12.81 -2.13 2.38
CA ARG A 153 -12.04 -2.89 3.38
C ARG A 153 -12.48 -4.36 3.44
N ALA A 154 -13.75 -4.64 3.15
CA ALA A 154 -14.27 -6.01 3.08
C ALA A 154 -13.64 -6.81 1.92
N ASP A 155 -13.55 -6.22 0.72
CA ASP A 155 -12.91 -6.87 -0.43
C ASP A 155 -11.41 -7.04 -0.22
N LEU A 156 -10.76 -6.01 0.34
CA LEU A 156 -9.34 -6.08 0.68
C LEU A 156 -9.06 -7.18 1.71
N ALA A 157 -9.85 -7.27 2.80
CA ALA A 157 -9.71 -8.32 3.81
C ALA A 157 -9.89 -9.72 3.20
N SER A 158 -10.87 -9.89 2.32
CA SER A 158 -11.09 -11.14 1.59
C SER A 158 -9.88 -11.52 0.72
N LEU A 159 -9.26 -10.55 0.04
CA LEU A 159 -8.05 -10.80 -0.76
C LEU A 159 -6.86 -11.14 0.13
N ILE A 160 -6.62 -10.41 1.22
CA ILE A 160 -5.53 -10.67 2.17
C ILE A 160 -5.57 -12.10 2.68
N VAL A 161 -6.73 -12.54 3.16
CA VAL A 161 -6.91 -13.92 3.66
C VAL A 161 -6.62 -14.94 2.57
N ARG A 162 -7.05 -14.66 1.33
CA ARG A 162 -6.80 -15.56 0.20
C ARG A 162 -5.31 -15.69 -0.12
N LEU A 163 -4.54 -14.60 -0.07
CA LEU A 163 -3.11 -14.60 -0.40
C LEU A 163 -2.28 -15.51 0.52
N LEU A 164 -2.69 -15.69 1.78
CA LEU A 164 -2.03 -16.60 2.74
C LEU A 164 -2.02 -18.07 2.27
N SER A 165 -2.82 -18.42 1.28
CA SER A 165 -2.90 -19.78 0.73
C SER A 165 -2.51 -19.87 -0.75
N GLU A 166 -1.93 -18.81 -1.33
CA GLU A 166 -1.54 -18.75 -2.74
C GLU A 166 0.00 -18.71 -2.87
N PRO A 167 0.67 -19.84 -3.18
CA PRO A 167 2.11 -19.91 -3.41
C PRO A 167 2.62 -18.89 -4.44
N GLU A 168 1.81 -18.60 -5.44
CA GLU A 168 2.14 -17.65 -6.50
C GLU A 168 2.23 -16.21 -6.00
N ALA A 169 1.76 -15.88 -4.80
CA ALA A 169 1.89 -14.55 -4.22
C ALA A 169 3.29 -14.31 -3.59
N SER A 170 4.03 -15.36 -3.30
CA SER A 170 5.28 -15.29 -2.53
C SER A 170 6.40 -14.54 -3.25
N GLY A 171 7.07 -13.67 -2.50
CA GLY A 171 8.16 -12.83 -2.95
C GLY A 171 7.73 -11.74 -3.93
N LYS A 172 6.48 -11.26 -3.86
CA LYS A 172 5.94 -10.28 -4.81
C LYS A 172 5.35 -9.07 -4.11
N THR A 173 5.58 -7.92 -4.74
CA THR A 173 4.90 -6.66 -4.45
C THR A 173 3.97 -6.27 -5.58
N PHE A 174 2.72 -5.98 -5.27
CA PHE A 174 1.73 -5.56 -6.26
C PHE A 174 0.63 -4.66 -5.68
N GLU A 175 0.04 -3.86 -6.54
CA GLU A 175 -1.10 -3.01 -6.23
C GLU A 175 -2.43 -3.73 -6.41
N THR A 176 -3.46 -3.26 -5.71
CA THR A 176 -4.82 -3.71 -5.97
C THR A 176 -5.87 -2.60 -5.91
N LEU A 177 -6.83 -2.67 -6.84
CA LEU A 177 -8.07 -1.90 -6.87
C LEU A 177 -9.26 -2.83 -7.16
N ALA A 178 -10.49 -2.41 -6.87
CA ALA A 178 -11.68 -3.21 -7.16
C ALA A 178 -12.54 -2.61 -8.27
N ILE A 179 -12.85 -3.43 -9.28
CA ILE A 179 -13.84 -3.08 -10.31
C ILE A 179 -15.21 -3.56 -9.85
N ALA A 180 -16.04 -2.60 -9.46
CA ALA A 180 -17.40 -2.82 -8.99
C ALA A 180 -18.25 -3.54 -10.06
N GLY A 181 -19.15 -4.42 -9.62
CA GLY A 181 -20.10 -5.11 -10.51
C GLY A 181 -19.52 -6.29 -11.30
N TYR A 182 -18.21 -6.52 -11.26
CA TYR A 182 -17.60 -7.73 -11.82
C TYR A 182 -17.45 -8.80 -10.74
N PRO A 183 -17.78 -10.07 -11.05
CA PRO A 183 -17.65 -11.15 -10.07
C PRO A 183 -16.19 -11.40 -9.73
N LYS A 184 -15.91 -11.66 -8.44
CA LYS A 184 -14.58 -12.06 -7.97
C LYS A 184 -14.14 -13.36 -8.67
N PRO A 185 -12.85 -13.51 -9.00
CA PRO A 185 -12.36 -14.75 -9.58
C PRO A 185 -12.40 -15.87 -8.55
N THR A 186 -12.46 -17.12 -9.01
CA THR A 186 -12.45 -18.31 -8.16
C THR A 186 -11.08 -18.59 -7.54
N ASP A 187 -10.03 -18.14 -8.20
CA ASP A 187 -8.63 -18.23 -7.79
C ASP A 187 -7.85 -17.01 -8.30
N TYR A 188 -6.69 -16.74 -7.69
CA TYR A 188 -5.79 -15.68 -8.14
C TYR A 188 -4.47 -16.21 -8.72
N ALA A 189 -4.24 -17.53 -8.67
CA ALA A 189 -2.98 -18.18 -9.05
C ALA A 189 -2.47 -17.73 -10.42
N LYS A 190 -3.32 -17.71 -11.45
CA LYS A 190 -2.91 -17.27 -12.80
C LYS A 190 -2.47 -15.81 -12.83
N SER A 191 -3.24 -14.92 -12.22
CA SER A 191 -2.90 -13.49 -12.18
C SER A 191 -1.62 -13.28 -11.39
N LEU A 192 -1.48 -13.91 -10.22
CA LEU A 192 -0.30 -13.84 -9.37
C LEU A 192 0.94 -14.40 -10.06
N ALA A 193 0.84 -15.53 -10.77
CA ALA A 193 1.95 -16.16 -11.49
C ALA A 193 2.58 -15.22 -12.54
N THR A 194 1.78 -14.35 -13.15
CA THR A 194 2.28 -13.37 -14.15
C THR A 194 2.99 -12.17 -13.53
N LEU A 195 2.82 -11.93 -12.23
CA LEU A 195 3.49 -10.84 -11.53
C LEU A 195 4.95 -11.19 -11.28
N ARG A 196 5.82 -10.20 -11.49
CA ARG A 196 7.27 -10.31 -11.27
C ARG A 196 7.56 -10.41 -9.77
N ARG A 197 8.54 -11.22 -9.43
CA ARG A 197 9.10 -11.32 -8.07
C ARG A 197 10.03 -10.15 -7.76
N ASP A 198 10.11 -9.81 -6.49
CA ASP A 198 10.93 -8.72 -5.98
C ASP A 198 12.44 -9.04 -6.06
N ASP A 199 12.81 -10.33 -6.07
CA ASP A 199 14.18 -10.81 -6.26
C ASP A 199 14.62 -10.87 -7.74
N SER A 200 13.76 -10.44 -8.67
CA SER A 200 14.10 -10.37 -10.08
C SER A 200 15.27 -9.40 -10.31
N PRO A 201 16.33 -9.79 -11.03
CA PRO A 201 17.54 -8.98 -11.19
C PRO A 201 17.33 -7.74 -12.08
N LEU A 202 16.21 -7.68 -12.79
CA LEU A 202 15.87 -6.55 -13.66
C LEU A 202 14.63 -5.84 -13.11
N PRO A 203 14.64 -4.49 -13.07
CA PRO A 203 13.44 -3.74 -12.74
C PRO A 203 12.33 -4.00 -13.76
N LEU A 204 11.11 -3.62 -13.42
CA LEU A 204 10.01 -3.59 -14.39
C LEU A 204 10.36 -2.64 -15.54
N ASP A 205 10.06 -3.08 -16.77
CA ASP A 205 10.26 -2.28 -17.96
C ASP A 205 9.32 -1.06 -17.98
N GLU A 206 9.85 0.13 -18.27
CA GLU A 206 9.06 1.36 -18.31
C GLU A 206 7.96 1.33 -19.38
N ALA A 207 8.15 0.58 -20.48
CA ALA A 207 7.08 0.37 -21.46
C ALA A 207 5.95 -0.52 -20.90
N GLN A 208 6.29 -1.56 -20.14
CA GLN A 208 5.32 -2.39 -19.42
C GLN A 208 4.56 -1.58 -18.36
N VAL A 209 5.26 -0.70 -17.62
CA VAL A 209 4.64 0.19 -16.64
C VAL A 209 3.69 1.17 -17.33
N ALA A 210 4.07 1.76 -18.46
CA ALA A 210 3.22 2.65 -19.24
C ALA A 210 1.97 1.94 -19.76
N ALA A 211 2.12 0.74 -20.35
CA ALA A 211 0.98 -0.06 -20.82
C ALA A 211 0.02 -0.45 -19.68
N THR A 212 0.57 -0.79 -18.51
CA THR A 212 -0.23 -1.07 -17.30
C THR A 212 -0.99 0.18 -16.86
N TYR A 213 -0.31 1.34 -16.82
CA TYR A 213 -0.95 2.62 -16.52
C TYR A 213 -2.10 2.92 -17.48
N ASP A 214 -1.87 2.84 -18.80
CA ASP A 214 -2.89 3.14 -19.82
C ASP A 214 -4.11 2.21 -19.70
N LEU A 215 -3.90 0.93 -19.38
CA LEU A 215 -4.98 -0.01 -19.11
C LEU A 215 -5.76 0.38 -17.86
N LEU A 216 -5.07 0.69 -16.76
CA LEU A 216 -5.73 1.04 -15.49
C LEU A 216 -6.49 2.37 -15.59
N GLN A 217 -5.98 3.34 -16.36
CA GLN A 217 -6.69 4.60 -16.61
C GLN A 217 -8.03 4.37 -17.34
N GLN A 218 -8.12 3.36 -18.22
CA GLN A 218 -9.38 2.99 -18.87
C GLN A 218 -10.39 2.33 -17.91
N LEU A 219 -9.92 1.80 -16.78
CA LEU A 219 -10.77 1.17 -15.76
C LEU A 219 -11.27 2.16 -14.70
N LEU A 220 -10.70 3.36 -14.64
CA LEU A 220 -11.22 4.42 -13.79
C LEU A 220 -12.56 4.91 -14.36
N PRO A 221 -13.63 5.01 -13.56
CA PRO A 221 -14.95 5.47 -14.02
C PRO A 221 -15.01 6.99 -14.33
N GLY A 222 -13.93 7.59 -14.84
CA GLY A 222 -13.85 9.01 -15.20
C GLY A 222 -14.14 9.95 -14.02
N GLU A 223 -15.00 10.95 -14.24
CA GLU A 223 -15.36 12.02 -13.28
C GLU A 223 -15.88 11.52 -11.91
N GLN A 224 -16.33 10.26 -11.81
CA GLN A 224 -16.83 9.67 -10.55
C GLN A 224 -15.71 9.15 -9.62
N GLN A 225 -14.49 9.00 -10.12
CA GLN A 225 -13.31 8.64 -9.32
C GLN A 225 -12.12 9.55 -9.65
N ASP A 226 -12.35 10.86 -9.62
CA ASP A 226 -11.23 11.81 -9.66
C ASP A 226 -10.47 11.76 -8.32
N SER A 227 -9.49 10.86 -8.24
CA SER A 227 -8.62 10.74 -7.08
C SER A 227 -7.68 11.94 -6.93
N ALA A 228 -7.52 12.77 -7.98
CA ALA A 228 -6.80 14.04 -7.92
C ALA A 228 -7.67 15.16 -7.33
N ALA A 229 -9.00 15.02 -7.34
CA ALA A 229 -9.93 16.00 -6.76
C ALA A 229 -10.09 15.90 -5.23
N LEU A 230 -9.58 14.84 -4.60
CA LEU A 230 -9.55 14.76 -3.14
C LEU A 230 -8.75 15.91 -2.54
N ALA A 231 -9.15 16.38 -1.37
CA ALA A 231 -8.31 17.15 -0.49
C ALA A 231 -7.61 16.23 0.54
N MET A 232 -6.48 16.65 1.10
CA MET A 232 -5.76 15.81 2.04
C MET A 232 -6.51 15.56 3.35
N GLY A 233 -6.47 14.29 3.78
CA GLY A 233 -7.19 13.82 4.96
C GLY A 233 -8.71 13.74 4.78
N GLN A 234 -9.20 13.92 3.56
CA GLN A 234 -10.58 13.62 3.17
C GLN A 234 -10.70 12.13 2.87
N SER A 235 -11.67 11.45 3.49
CA SER A 235 -12.06 10.12 3.07
C SER A 235 -12.86 10.19 1.76
N TYR A 236 -12.92 9.10 1.00
CA TYR A 236 -13.76 9.08 -0.19
C TYR A 236 -15.25 9.26 0.14
N GLU A 237 -15.70 8.74 1.28
CA GLU A 237 -17.07 8.94 1.78
C GLU A 237 -17.37 10.42 2.11
N GLN A 238 -16.36 11.18 2.55
CA GLN A 238 -16.48 12.63 2.76
C GLN A 238 -16.52 13.36 1.41
N TYR A 239 -15.65 12.99 0.47
CA TYR A 239 -15.63 13.57 -0.88
C TYR A 239 -16.93 13.33 -1.63
N ASP A 240 -17.44 12.09 -1.62
CA ASP A 240 -18.70 11.73 -2.27
C ASP A 240 -19.91 12.49 -1.66
N LYS A 241 -19.78 13.01 -0.43
CA LYS A 241 -20.77 13.85 0.26
C LYS A 241 -20.50 15.36 0.16
N GLY A 242 -19.46 15.78 -0.56
CA GLY A 242 -19.03 17.19 -0.65
C GLY A 242 -18.49 17.78 0.66
N VAL A 243 -18.06 16.94 1.60
CA VAL A 243 -17.50 17.37 2.90
C VAL A 243 -16.02 17.66 2.75
N GLU A 244 -15.57 18.83 3.17
CA GLU A 244 -14.17 19.29 3.06
C GLU A 244 -13.16 18.37 3.77
N GLY A 245 -11.94 18.27 3.22
CA GLY A 245 -10.87 17.45 3.77
C GLY A 245 -10.31 17.98 5.09
N ARG A 246 -9.74 17.08 5.90
CA ARG A 246 -9.18 17.43 7.22
C ARG A 246 -8.13 18.54 7.18
N LEU A 247 -7.42 18.69 6.05
CA LEU A 247 -6.39 19.71 5.89
C LEU A 247 -6.85 20.96 5.11
N GLY A 248 -8.13 21.09 4.77
CA GLY A 248 -8.67 22.20 3.98
C GLY A 248 -9.07 21.79 2.56
N PRO A 249 -9.37 22.76 1.66
CA PRO A 249 -9.81 22.48 0.30
C PRO A 249 -8.61 22.25 -0.64
N ARG A 250 -8.86 21.62 -1.80
CA ARG A 250 -7.82 21.33 -2.80
C ARG A 250 -7.11 22.62 -3.23
N GLY A 251 -5.78 22.63 -3.13
CA GLY A 251 -4.94 23.78 -3.47
C GLY A 251 -4.67 24.75 -2.33
N GLU A 252 -5.38 24.61 -1.20
CA GLU A 252 -5.22 25.43 0.01
C GLU A 252 -4.93 24.55 1.24
N GLU A 253 -4.46 23.32 1.05
CA GLU A 253 -4.24 22.38 2.14
C GLU A 253 -3.13 22.81 3.11
N ARG A 254 -3.41 22.78 4.41
CA ARG A 254 -2.45 23.04 5.48
C ARG A 254 -1.73 21.75 5.87
N VAL A 255 -0.63 21.46 5.19
CA VAL A 255 0.16 20.25 5.41
C VAL A 255 1.10 20.43 6.60
N PRO A 256 1.05 19.56 7.63
CA PRO A 256 2.06 19.53 8.68
C PRO A 256 3.45 19.26 8.10
N GLU A 257 4.42 20.09 8.45
CA GLU A 257 5.76 20.05 7.84
C GLU A 257 6.48 18.71 8.09
N ARG A 258 7.23 18.28 7.06
CA ARG A 258 8.17 17.17 7.16
C ARG A 258 9.31 17.62 8.08
N VAL A 259 9.53 16.92 9.19
CA VAL A 259 10.72 17.16 9.99
C VAL A 259 11.92 16.68 9.19
N ALA A 260 12.84 17.61 8.90
CA ALA A 260 14.07 17.38 8.14
C ALA A 260 15.02 16.40 8.84
#